data_AF-A0A063ZLJ8-F1
#
_entry.id   AF-A0A063ZLJ8-F1
#
_cell.length_a   1.000
_cell.length_b   1.000
_cell.length_c   1.000
_cell.angle_alpha   90.00
_cell.angle_beta   90.00
_cell.angle_gamma   90.00
#
_symmetry.space_group_name_H-M   'P 1'
#
loop_
_entity.id
_entity.type
_entity.pdbx_description
1 polymer ?
#
loop_
_entity_poly.entity_id
_entity_poly.type
_entity_poly.pdbx_seq_one_letter_code
_entity_poly.pdbx_strand_id
1 'polypeptide(L)'
;MTENVGWKPNGRVSDHGVEYESPEAMSLSTFLYPITNGIGFDLFASSQITRTRTPLLDRRLIDLHLEMPLKYRLRYDPVHRAMAKLDPSLAAVRDASSAVPVSSHKAAHVVGNRITNQLAKVRGPESFRTEGPLQDKDEVIRATDFLGTALQRTESRGRTLSCLDWAEVQETYRRHRAGEIDVGEDLYRLVTVLESPIGARILSA
;
A
#
# COMPACT_ATOMS: atom_id res chain seq x y z
N MET A 1 -13.75 -24.42 17.11
CA MET A 1 -13.59 -23.04 16.62
C MET A 1 -12.30 -22.53 17.26
N THR A 2 -11.23 -22.42 16.49
CA THR A 2 -9.93 -21.97 17.04
C THR A 2 -10.02 -20.47 17.27
N GLU A 3 -9.77 -20.00 18.48
CA GLU A 3 -9.73 -18.56 18.74
C GLU A 3 -8.67 -17.91 17.84
N ASN A 4 -9.05 -16.83 17.14
CA ASN A 4 -8.14 -16.12 16.22
C ASN A 4 -6.97 -15.47 16.97
N VAL A 5 -7.17 -15.16 18.26
CA VAL A 5 -6.14 -14.64 19.16
C VAL A 5 -6.16 -15.47 20.42
N GLY A 6 -5.00 -15.91 20.90
CA GLY A 6 -4.92 -16.67 22.14
C GLY A 6 -3.49 -16.97 22.58
N TRP A 7 -3.34 -17.39 23.82
CA TRP A 7 -2.06 -17.84 24.36
C TRP A 7 -1.76 -19.28 23.94
N LYS A 8 -0.51 -19.53 23.58
CA LYS A 8 0.01 -20.86 23.28
C LYS A 8 0.60 -21.50 24.56
N PRO A 9 0.64 -22.84 24.65
CA PRO A 9 1.22 -23.54 25.82
C PRO A 9 2.69 -23.19 26.10
N ASN A 10 3.42 -22.70 25.09
CA ASN A 10 4.80 -22.21 25.20
C ASN A 10 4.90 -20.77 25.77
N GLY A 11 3.79 -20.18 26.21
CA GLY A 11 3.75 -18.83 26.77
C GLY A 11 3.76 -17.70 25.74
N ARG A 12 3.68 -18.01 24.43
CA ARG A 12 3.60 -17.01 23.34
C ARG A 12 2.17 -16.60 23.07
N VAL A 13 1.98 -15.43 22.48
CA VAL A 13 0.66 -14.98 21.98
C VAL A 13 0.56 -15.35 20.50
N SER A 14 -0.55 -15.96 20.10
CA SER A 14 -0.86 -16.27 18.71
C SER A 14 -1.97 -15.34 18.22
N ASP A 15 -1.79 -14.77 17.04
CA ASP A 15 -2.78 -13.93 16.36
C ASP A 15 -2.83 -14.32 14.88
N HIS A 16 -3.99 -14.79 14.41
CA HIS A 16 -4.24 -15.33 13.06
C HIS A 16 -3.14 -16.31 12.56
N GLY A 17 -2.64 -17.17 13.46
CA GLY A 17 -1.62 -18.18 13.14
C GLY A 17 -0.17 -17.70 13.16
N VAL A 18 0.07 -16.43 13.55
CA VAL A 18 1.42 -15.88 13.77
C VAL A 18 1.70 -15.80 15.26
N GLU A 19 2.87 -16.26 15.70
CA GLU A 19 3.24 -16.31 17.12
C GLU A 19 4.22 -15.19 17.53
N TYR A 20 3.89 -14.50 18.62
CA TYR A 20 4.62 -13.37 19.19
C TYR A 20 5.12 -13.67 20.60
N GLU A 21 6.23 -13.03 20.99
CA GLU A 21 6.81 -13.18 22.32
C GLU A 21 5.88 -12.69 23.44
N SER A 22 5.07 -11.66 23.17
CA SER A 22 4.18 -11.03 24.15
C SER A 22 3.05 -10.24 23.46
N PRO A 23 2.00 -9.83 24.19
CA PRO A 23 0.96 -8.94 23.67
C PRO A 23 1.52 -7.60 23.15
N GLU A 24 2.57 -7.06 23.77
CA GLU A 24 3.23 -5.84 23.33
C GLU A 24 3.96 -6.04 22.00
N ALA A 25 4.66 -7.17 21.86
CA ALA A 25 5.31 -7.53 20.60
C ALA A 25 4.28 -7.73 19.47
N MET A 26 3.13 -8.33 19.79
CA MET A 26 1.99 -8.45 18.87
C MET A 26 1.46 -7.06 18.48
N SER A 27 1.18 -6.18 19.45
CA SER A 27 0.69 -4.81 19.21
C SER A 27 1.62 -3.96 18.34
N LEU A 28 2.94 -4.11 18.52
CA LEU A 28 3.95 -3.45 17.68
C LEU A 28 4.00 -4.01 16.25
N SER A 29 3.52 -5.23 16.04
CA SER A 29 3.55 -5.94 14.75
C SER A 29 2.24 -5.83 13.98
N THR A 30 1.17 -5.31 14.59
CA THR A 30 -0.19 -5.26 14.01
C THR A 30 -0.25 -4.55 12.65
N PHE A 31 0.69 -3.64 12.33
CA PHE A 31 0.76 -2.97 11.02
C PHE A 31 1.55 -3.73 9.95
N LEU A 32 2.26 -4.78 10.34
CA LEU A 32 3.13 -5.57 9.49
C LEU A 32 2.51 -6.93 9.21
N TYR A 33 2.06 -7.64 10.25
CA TYR A 33 1.43 -8.97 10.14
C TYR A 33 0.46 -9.25 11.30
N PRO A 34 -0.61 -10.05 11.07
CA PRO A 34 -1.14 -10.41 9.75
C PRO A 34 -1.59 -9.15 8.99
N ILE A 35 -1.45 -9.17 7.66
CA ILE A 35 -1.87 -8.08 6.75
C ILE A 35 -3.39 -7.93 6.86
N THR A 36 -3.87 -7.21 7.86
CA THR A 36 -5.29 -7.17 8.27
C THR A 36 -5.85 -5.75 8.28
N ASN A 37 -5.02 -4.76 8.01
CA ASN A 37 -5.29 -3.33 8.07
C ASN A 37 -4.99 -2.64 6.72
N GLY A 38 -5.74 -1.56 6.47
CA GLY A 38 -6.05 -0.99 5.14
C GLY A 38 -4.90 -0.90 4.12
N ILE A 39 -3.71 -0.45 4.51
CA ILE A 39 -2.56 -0.34 3.59
C ILE A 39 -2.16 -1.71 3.01
N GLY A 40 -2.28 -2.76 3.83
CA GLY A 40 -2.04 -4.13 3.42
C GLY A 40 -3.09 -4.68 2.46
N PHE A 41 -4.35 -4.30 2.67
CA PHE A 41 -5.45 -4.63 1.76
C PHE A 41 -5.31 -3.92 0.42
N ASP A 42 -4.90 -2.65 0.40
CA ASP A 42 -4.65 -1.91 -0.84
C ASP A 42 -3.51 -2.52 -1.66
N LEU A 43 -2.44 -2.99 -1.00
CA LEU A 43 -1.34 -3.72 -1.64
C LEU A 43 -1.80 -5.09 -2.17
N PHE A 44 -2.62 -5.81 -1.41
CA PHE A 44 -3.23 -7.06 -1.86
C PHE A 44 -4.16 -6.83 -3.06
N ALA A 45 -5.04 -5.83 -3.01
CA ALA A 45 -5.92 -5.45 -4.12
C ALA A 45 -5.12 -5.03 -5.36
N SER A 46 -4.04 -4.27 -5.18
CA SER A 46 -3.11 -3.89 -6.26
C SER A 46 -2.45 -5.11 -6.91
N SER A 47 -2.15 -6.17 -6.13
CA SER A 47 -1.60 -7.43 -6.67
C SER A 47 -2.59 -8.21 -7.54
N GLN A 48 -3.90 -7.96 -7.41
CA GLN A 48 -4.95 -8.58 -8.22
C GLN A 48 -5.12 -7.90 -9.58
N ILE A 49 -4.69 -6.65 -9.73
CA ILE A 49 -4.85 -5.84 -10.95
C ILE A 49 -3.56 -5.82 -11.77
N THR A 50 -2.40 -5.76 -11.10
CA THR A 50 -1.08 -5.82 -11.73
C THR A 50 -0.14 -6.68 -10.89
N ARG A 51 0.94 -7.20 -11.50
CA ARG A 51 1.98 -7.96 -10.76
C ARG A 51 2.77 -7.02 -9.85
N THR A 52 2.16 -6.63 -8.74
CA THR A 52 2.78 -5.84 -7.70
C THR A 52 3.61 -6.76 -6.82
N ARG A 53 4.90 -6.43 -6.64
CA ARG A 53 5.77 -7.10 -5.68
C ARG A 53 6.02 -6.16 -4.51
N THR A 54 5.95 -6.70 -3.30
CA THR A 54 6.26 -5.95 -2.08
C THR A 54 7.50 -6.59 -1.43
N PRO A 55 8.72 -6.11 -1.74
CA PRO A 55 9.96 -6.75 -1.27
C PRO A 55 10.05 -6.86 0.26
N LEU A 56 9.43 -5.92 0.99
CA LEU A 56 9.38 -5.92 2.45
C LEU A 56 8.47 -7.00 3.06
N LEU A 57 7.62 -7.62 2.23
CA LEU A 57 6.79 -8.78 2.61
C LEU A 57 7.41 -10.11 2.16
N ASP A 58 8.72 -10.14 1.88
CA ASP A 58 9.44 -11.40 1.69
C ASP A 58 9.40 -12.22 2.99
N ARG A 59 9.07 -13.52 2.87
CA ARG A 59 8.99 -14.44 4.01
C ARG A 59 10.23 -14.39 4.90
N ARG A 60 11.42 -14.26 4.32
CA ARG A 60 12.68 -14.23 5.08
C ARG A 60 12.81 -12.97 5.93
N LEU A 61 12.28 -11.84 5.47
CA LEU A 61 12.27 -10.59 6.24
C LEU A 61 11.22 -10.64 7.35
N ILE A 62 10.09 -11.29 7.10
CA ILE A 62 9.05 -11.53 8.12
C ILE A 62 9.60 -12.45 9.21
N ASP A 63 10.19 -13.58 8.84
CA ASP A 63 10.81 -14.54 9.78
C ASP A 63 11.88 -13.84 10.61
N LEU A 64 12.77 -13.05 9.97
CA LEU A 64 13.76 -12.24 10.66
C LEU A 64 13.12 -11.25 11.65
N HIS A 65 12.04 -10.58 11.28
CA HIS A 65 11.35 -9.63 12.16
C HIS A 65 10.74 -10.33 13.39
N LEU A 66 10.13 -11.50 13.20
CA LEU A 66 9.49 -12.29 14.26
C LEU A 66 10.50 -12.92 15.21
N GLU A 67 11.66 -13.33 14.71
CA GLU A 67 12.75 -13.91 15.51
C GLU A 67 13.60 -12.85 16.21
N MET A 68 13.61 -11.61 15.74
CA MET A 68 14.45 -10.56 16.31
C MET A 68 13.97 -10.15 17.69
N PRO A 69 14.81 -10.19 18.74
CA PRO A 69 14.42 -9.72 20.07
C PRO A 69 13.97 -8.25 20.06
N LEU A 70 12.92 -7.93 20.81
CA LEU A 70 12.32 -6.58 20.84
C LEU A 70 13.33 -5.45 21.09
N LYS A 71 14.34 -5.69 21.95
CA LYS A 71 15.41 -4.72 22.25
C LYS A 71 16.18 -4.24 21.02
N TYR A 72 16.28 -5.06 19.98
CA TYR A 72 16.95 -4.70 18.73
C TYR A 72 16.01 -3.94 17.78
N ARG A 73 14.72 -4.30 17.74
CA ARG A 73 13.69 -3.60 16.94
C ARG A 73 13.52 -2.13 17.36
N LEU A 74 13.65 -1.84 18.66
CA LEU A 74 13.38 -0.50 19.19
C LEU A 74 14.55 0.48 19.09
N ARG A 75 15.81 -0.02 19.09
CA ARG A 75 17.02 0.82 19.13
C ARG A 75 17.49 1.25 17.76
N TYR A 76 17.50 0.34 16.79
CA TYR A 76 17.99 0.63 15.44
C TYR A 76 17.12 -0.08 14.42
N ASP A 77 16.89 0.58 13.29
CA ASP A 77 16.27 -0.07 12.15
C ASP A 77 17.32 -0.98 11.46
N PRO A 78 17.11 -2.31 11.47
CA PRO A 78 18.05 -3.25 10.88
C PRO A 78 18.17 -3.09 9.37
N VAL A 79 17.09 -2.68 8.68
CA VAL A 79 17.08 -2.42 7.24
C VAL A 79 17.94 -1.19 6.94
N HIS A 80 17.78 -0.10 7.69
CA HIS A 80 18.61 1.10 7.50
C HIS A 80 20.09 0.81 7.69
N ARG A 81 20.46 0.02 8.72
CA ARG A 81 21.85 -0.37 8.95
C ARG A 81 22.39 -1.30 7.86
N ALA A 82 21.56 -2.23 7.38
CA ALA A 82 21.93 -3.10 6.26
C ALA A 82 22.14 -2.28 4.99
N MET A 83 21.25 -1.34 4.67
CA MET A 83 21.40 -0.41 3.54
C MET A 83 22.71 0.37 3.64
N ALA A 84 22.99 1.00 4.78
CA ALA A 84 24.22 1.78 4.98
C ALA A 84 25.50 0.93 4.84
N LYS A 85 25.44 -0.36 5.17
CA LYS A 85 26.57 -1.29 5.03
C LYS A 85 26.73 -1.82 3.60
N LEU A 86 25.64 -2.08 2.90
CA LEU A 86 25.64 -2.66 1.55
C LEU A 86 25.88 -1.59 0.48
N ASP A 87 25.22 -0.45 0.60
CA ASP A 87 25.33 0.68 -0.33
C ASP A 87 25.15 2.01 0.40
N PRO A 88 26.26 2.68 0.78
CA PRO A 88 26.22 3.98 1.42
C PRO A 88 25.54 5.06 0.58
N SER A 89 25.58 4.96 -0.75
CA SER A 89 24.94 5.95 -1.63
C SER A 89 23.42 5.86 -1.54
N LEU A 90 22.88 4.64 -1.46
CA LEU A 90 21.46 4.42 -1.25
C LEU A 90 21.04 4.89 0.16
N ALA A 91 21.87 4.67 1.17
CA ALA A 91 21.57 5.13 2.52
C ALA A 91 21.63 6.67 2.69
N ALA A 92 22.27 7.37 1.77
CA ALA A 92 22.29 8.84 1.73
C ALA A 92 21.00 9.43 1.13
N VAL A 93 20.18 8.63 0.44
CA VAL A 93 18.88 9.05 -0.08
C VAL A 93 17.98 9.44 1.10
N ARG A 94 17.32 10.60 0.97
CA ARG A 94 16.42 11.11 2.00
C ARG A 94 15.16 10.26 2.06
N ASP A 95 14.79 9.85 3.27
CA ASP A 95 13.54 9.17 3.51
C ASP A 95 12.36 10.05 3.07
N ALA A 96 11.38 9.44 2.42
CA ALA A 96 10.25 10.16 1.82
C ALA A 96 9.35 10.82 2.89
N SER A 97 9.28 10.24 4.09
CA SER A 97 8.46 10.77 5.18
C SER A 97 9.23 11.83 5.95
N SER A 98 10.49 11.57 6.33
CA SER A 98 11.23 12.44 7.25
C SER A 98 12.17 13.44 6.57
N ALA A 99 12.37 13.32 5.26
CA ALA A 99 13.30 14.12 4.46
C ALA A 99 14.77 14.13 4.96
N VAL A 100 15.15 13.11 5.73
CA VAL A 100 16.53 12.92 6.23
C VAL A 100 17.07 11.55 5.79
N PRO A 101 18.40 11.39 5.60
CA PRO A 101 18.98 10.10 5.22
C PRO A 101 18.66 8.99 6.22
N VAL A 102 18.53 7.74 5.75
CA VAL A 102 18.18 6.58 6.60
C VAL A 102 19.24 6.27 7.66
N SER A 103 20.48 6.73 7.46
CA SER A 103 21.58 6.63 8.43
C SER A 103 21.44 7.59 9.61
N SER A 104 20.49 8.53 9.57
CA SER A 104 20.27 9.51 10.63
C SER A 104 19.75 8.84 11.91
N HIS A 105 19.99 9.49 13.05
CA HIS A 105 19.48 9.01 14.32
C HIS A 105 17.94 8.96 14.30
N LYS A 106 17.34 7.97 14.98
CA LYS A 106 15.87 7.79 15.05
C LYS A 106 15.12 9.07 15.43
N ALA A 107 15.68 9.87 16.34
CA ALA A 107 15.10 11.15 16.73
C ALA A 107 15.00 12.14 15.55
N ALA A 108 15.98 12.16 14.65
CA ALA A 108 15.93 13.01 13.45
C ALA A 108 14.79 12.58 12.51
N HIS A 109 14.54 11.27 12.37
CA HIS A 109 13.39 10.78 11.60
C HIS A 109 12.05 11.21 12.22
N VAL A 110 11.92 11.11 13.56
CA VAL A 110 10.69 11.53 14.26
C VAL A 110 10.43 13.02 14.10
N VAL A 111 11.45 13.85 14.29
CA VAL A 111 11.34 15.30 14.13
C VAL A 111 11.09 15.67 12.66
N GLY A 112 11.84 15.05 11.74
CA GLY A 112 11.68 15.21 10.30
C GLY A 112 10.26 14.92 9.86
N ASN A 113 9.71 13.76 10.23
CA ASN A 113 8.31 13.38 9.95
C ASN A 113 7.31 14.42 10.47
N ARG A 114 7.54 14.95 11.67
CA ARG A 114 6.62 15.96 12.22
C ARG A 114 6.69 17.25 11.42
N ILE A 115 7.88 17.69 11.03
CA ILE A 115 8.09 18.91 10.24
C ILE A 115 7.51 18.74 8.84
N THR A 116 7.84 17.67 8.13
CA THR A 116 7.32 17.39 6.77
C THR A 116 5.80 17.31 6.78
N ASN A 117 5.19 16.65 7.77
CA ASN A 117 3.74 16.60 7.91
C ASN A 117 3.12 17.99 8.14
N GLN A 118 3.75 18.86 8.94
CA GLN A 118 3.24 20.22 9.14
C GLN A 118 3.43 21.09 7.89
N LEU A 119 4.56 20.92 7.19
CA LEU A 119 4.81 21.61 5.93
C LEU A 119 3.82 21.18 4.84
N ALA A 120 3.50 19.89 4.75
CA ALA A 120 2.51 19.36 3.83
C ALA A 120 1.11 19.95 4.10
N LYS A 121 0.72 20.11 5.37
CA LYS A 121 -0.54 20.76 5.74
C LYS A 121 -0.63 22.23 5.34
N VAL A 122 0.50 22.94 5.34
CA VAL A 122 0.55 24.37 5.01
C VAL A 122 0.69 24.59 3.50
N ARG A 123 1.47 23.76 2.82
CA ARG A 123 1.74 23.90 1.38
C ARG A 123 0.73 23.18 0.50
N GLY A 124 -0.11 22.31 1.08
CA GLY A 124 -0.80 21.26 0.35
C GLY A 124 0.18 20.16 -0.07
N PRO A 125 -0.30 18.95 -0.37
CA PRO A 125 0.55 17.97 -1.03
C PRO A 125 0.96 18.47 -2.41
N GLU A 126 2.14 18.07 -2.89
CA GLU A 126 2.47 18.20 -4.32
C GLU A 126 1.35 17.49 -5.12
N SER A 127 0.98 18.00 -6.31
CA SER A 127 -0.26 17.56 -6.98
C SER A 127 -0.39 16.04 -7.06
N PHE A 128 0.70 15.32 -7.31
CA PHE A 128 0.74 13.86 -7.40
C PHE A 128 0.68 13.10 -6.06
N ARG A 129 0.48 13.77 -4.93
CA ARG A 129 0.35 13.18 -3.58
C ARG A 129 -1.01 13.54 -2.97
N THR A 130 -1.59 12.58 -2.25
CA THR A 130 -2.76 12.85 -1.40
C THR A 130 -2.32 13.48 -0.06
N GLU A 131 -3.26 13.80 0.84
CA GLU A 131 -2.94 14.16 2.25
C GLU A 131 -2.25 13.03 3.04
N GLY A 132 -1.94 11.90 2.40
CA GLY A 132 -1.20 10.76 2.94
C GLY A 132 -0.02 10.34 2.06
N PRO A 133 0.67 9.23 2.39
CA PRO A 133 1.85 8.75 1.65
C PRO A 133 1.51 8.17 0.26
N LEU A 134 0.22 8.15 -0.11
CA LEU A 134 -0.27 7.55 -1.33
C LEU A 134 -0.29 8.59 -2.46
N GLN A 135 -0.03 8.10 -3.67
CA GLN A 135 -0.14 8.89 -4.88
C GLN A 135 -1.59 9.35 -5.09
N ASP A 136 -1.74 10.56 -5.58
CA ASP A 136 -3.03 11.07 -6.02
C ASP A 136 -3.51 10.25 -7.24
N LYS A 137 -4.64 9.56 -7.07
CA LYS A 137 -5.16 8.65 -8.09
C LYS A 137 -5.62 9.41 -9.33
N ASP A 138 -6.23 10.57 -9.15
CA ASP A 138 -6.69 11.42 -10.23
C ASP A 138 -5.50 11.91 -11.05
N GLU A 139 -4.42 12.34 -10.39
CA GLU A 139 -3.19 12.74 -11.07
C GLU A 139 -2.47 11.58 -11.76
N VAL A 140 -2.42 10.40 -11.15
CA VAL A 140 -1.82 9.21 -11.80
C VAL A 140 -2.60 8.84 -13.06
N ILE A 141 -3.94 8.84 -12.99
CA ILE A 141 -4.82 8.52 -14.13
C ILE A 141 -4.73 9.61 -15.21
N ARG A 142 -4.52 10.88 -14.86
CA ARG A 142 -4.26 11.99 -15.81
C ARG A 142 -2.89 11.96 -16.44
N ALA A 143 -1.87 11.55 -15.68
CA ALA A 143 -0.49 11.50 -16.15
C ALA A 143 -0.21 10.25 -16.99
N THR A 144 -0.95 9.15 -16.79
CA THR A 144 -0.64 7.85 -17.41
C THR A 144 -1.88 7.18 -18.02
N ASP A 145 -1.70 6.46 -19.13
CA ASP A 145 -2.81 5.85 -19.90
C ASP A 145 -3.13 4.39 -19.47
N PHE A 146 -2.69 3.97 -18.29
CA PHE A 146 -2.90 2.59 -17.84
C PHE A 146 -4.40 2.25 -17.72
N LEU A 147 -5.21 3.22 -17.28
CA LEU A 147 -6.65 3.04 -17.12
C LEU A 147 -7.36 3.00 -18.48
N GLY A 148 -6.92 3.81 -19.45
CA GLY A 148 -7.43 3.76 -20.83
C GLY A 148 -7.15 2.40 -21.48
N THR A 149 -5.94 1.87 -21.29
CA THR A 149 -5.58 0.52 -21.74
C THR A 149 -6.46 -0.56 -21.09
N ALA A 150 -6.73 -0.45 -19.78
CA ALA A 150 -7.57 -1.40 -19.07
C ALA A 150 -9.05 -1.32 -19.47
N LEU A 151 -9.57 -0.11 -19.71
CA LEU A 151 -10.91 0.10 -20.27
C LEU A 151 -11.04 -0.54 -21.66
N GLN A 152 -10.06 -0.34 -22.55
CA GLN A 152 -10.05 -1.00 -23.85
C GLN A 152 -10.07 -2.53 -23.74
N ARG A 153 -9.27 -3.10 -22.83
CA ARG A 153 -9.21 -4.55 -22.61
C ARG A 153 -10.53 -5.13 -22.06
N THR A 154 -11.27 -4.33 -21.28
CA THR A 154 -12.51 -4.76 -20.61
C THR A 154 -13.79 -4.33 -21.32
N GLU A 155 -13.68 -3.64 -22.46
CA GLU A 155 -14.83 -3.09 -23.19
C GLU A 155 -15.91 -4.11 -23.49
N SER A 156 -15.55 -5.30 -23.96
CA SER A 156 -16.53 -6.35 -24.27
C SER A 156 -17.34 -6.77 -23.05
N ARG A 157 -16.73 -6.79 -21.86
CA ARG A 157 -17.40 -7.12 -20.59
C ARG A 157 -18.26 -5.97 -20.11
N GLY A 158 -17.77 -4.74 -20.22
CA GLY A 158 -18.52 -3.54 -19.87
C GLY A 158 -19.80 -3.39 -20.70
N ARG A 159 -19.72 -3.68 -22.00
CA ARG A 159 -20.89 -3.65 -22.91
C ARG A 159 -21.94 -4.71 -22.61
N THR A 160 -21.59 -5.80 -21.91
CA THR A 160 -22.54 -6.84 -21.49
C THR A 160 -23.39 -6.41 -20.28
N LEU A 161 -22.92 -5.43 -19.51
CA LEU A 161 -23.65 -4.92 -18.34
C LEU A 161 -24.75 -3.95 -18.76
N SER A 162 -26.00 -4.38 -18.63
CA SER A 162 -27.17 -3.56 -18.96
C SER A 162 -27.33 -2.31 -18.08
N CYS A 163 -26.71 -2.30 -16.90
CA CYS A 163 -26.68 -1.16 -16.00
C CYS A 163 -25.58 -0.13 -16.30
N LEU A 164 -24.76 -0.36 -17.32
CA LEU A 164 -23.61 0.47 -17.65
C LEU A 164 -23.70 0.98 -19.10
N ASP A 165 -23.78 2.29 -19.28
CA ASP A 165 -23.58 2.89 -20.59
C ASP A 165 -22.08 3.02 -20.87
N TRP A 166 -21.57 2.17 -21.77
CA TRP A 166 -20.16 2.16 -22.10
C TRP A 166 -19.67 3.45 -22.77
N ALA A 167 -20.53 4.13 -23.55
CA ALA A 167 -20.17 5.39 -24.17
C ALA A 167 -20.00 6.49 -23.10
N GLU A 168 -20.88 6.49 -22.09
CA GLU A 168 -20.77 7.41 -20.95
C GLU A 168 -19.51 7.15 -20.12
N VAL A 169 -19.11 5.89 -19.94
CA VAL A 169 -17.84 5.54 -19.27
C VAL A 169 -16.63 6.10 -20.04
N GLN A 170 -16.60 5.97 -21.36
CA GLN A 170 -15.51 6.48 -22.19
C GLN A 170 -15.43 8.02 -22.15
N GLU A 171 -16.59 8.68 -22.19
CA GLU A 171 -16.65 10.14 -22.09
C GLU A 171 -16.24 10.63 -20.69
N THR A 172 -16.66 9.92 -19.64
CA THR A 172 -16.24 10.19 -18.26
C THR A 172 -14.73 10.07 -18.11
N TYR A 173 -14.11 9.02 -18.68
CA TYR A 173 -12.66 8.87 -18.70
C TYR A 173 -11.97 10.03 -19.45
N ARG A 174 -12.49 10.43 -20.61
CA ARG A 174 -11.95 11.55 -21.40
C ARG A 174 -11.98 12.87 -20.62
N ARG A 175 -13.12 13.20 -20.01
CA ARG A 175 -13.30 14.42 -19.20
C ARG A 175 -12.40 14.43 -17.98
N HIS A 176 -12.27 13.28 -17.32
CA HIS A 176 -11.35 13.10 -16.20
C HIS A 176 -9.88 13.32 -16.60
N ARG A 177 -9.46 12.73 -17.73
CA ARG A 177 -8.12 12.94 -18.31
C ARG A 177 -7.84 14.39 -18.68
N ALA A 178 -8.86 15.12 -19.12
CA ALA A 178 -8.76 16.55 -19.42
C ALA A 178 -8.75 17.44 -18.16
N GLY A 179 -8.90 16.86 -16.97
CA GLY A 179 -8.97 17.62 -15.71
C GLY A 179 -10.30 18.34 -15.50
N GLU A 180 -11.34 18.01 -16.28
CA GLU A 180 -12.65 18.64 -16.18
C GLU A 180 -13.44 18.14 -14.95
N ILE A 181 -13.14 16.92 -14.50
CA ILE A 181 -13.80 16.23 -13.37
C ILE A 181 -12.81 15.34 -12.60
N ASP A 182 -13.06 15.16 -11.30
CA ASP A 182 -12.31 14.28 -10.39
C ASP A 182 -13.14 13.00 -10.11
N VAL A 183 -12.91 11.95 -10.89
CA VAL A 183 -13.68 10.68 -10.84
C VAL A 183 -12.77 9.45 -10.96
N GLY A 184 -11.47 9.61 -10.69
CA GLY A 184 -10.47 8.57 -10.85
C GLY A 184 -10.75 7.35 -9.97
N GLU A 185 -11.30 7.54 -8.78
CA GLU A 185 -11.68 6.43 -7.90
C GLU A 185 -12.77 5.54 -8.51
N ASP A 186 -13.83 6.13 -9.09
CA ASP A 186 -14.95 5.38 -9.66
C ASP A 186 -14.51 4.61 -10.91
N LEU A 187 -13.73 5.25 -11.78
CA LEU A 187 -13.18 4.60 -12.97
C LEU A 187 -12.22 3.45 -12.60
N TYR A 188 -11.39 3.63 -11.57
CA TYR A 188 -10.49 2.59 -11.07
C TYR A 188 -11.26 1.40 -10.49
N ARG A 189 -12.32 1.65 -9.72
CA ARG A 189 -13.20 0.61 -9.17
C ARG A 189 -13.92 -0.17 -10.27
N LEU A 190 -14.45 0.53 -11.28
CA LEU A 190 -15.10 -0.10 -12.43
C LEU A 190 -14.15 -1.09 -13.13
N VAL A 191 -12.95 -0.62 -13.49
CA VAL A 191 -11.94 -1.48 -14.14
C VAL A 191 -11.56 -2.64 -13.23
N THR A 192 -11.41 -2.43 -11.93
CA THR A 192 -11.12 -3.49 -10.97
C THR A 192 -12.17 -4.61 -11.01
N VAL A 193 -13.45 -4.25 -11.03
CA VAL A 193 -14.55 -5.21 -11.14
C VAL A 193 -14.48 -5.96 -12.47
N LEU A 194 -14.31 -5.24 -13.59
CA LEU A 194 -14.30 -5.83 -14.93
C LEU A 194 -13.07 -6.73 -15.20
N GLU A 195 -11.92 -6.41 -14.62
CA GLU A 195 -10.68 -7.20 -14.71
C GLU A 195 -10.70 -8.42 -13.79
N SER A 196 -11.48 -8.37 -12.70
CA SER A 196 -11.49 -9.44 -11.71
C SER A 196 -12.01 -10.77 -12.27
N PRO A 197 -11.42 -11.92 -11.86
CA PRO A 197 -11.95 -13.24 -12.22
C PRO A 197 -13.39 -13.47 -11.76
N ILE A 198 -13.81 -12.84 -10.66
CA ILE A 198 -15.19 -12.94 -10.17
C ILE A 198 -16.14 -12.14 -11.06
N GLY A 199 -15.74 -10.96 -11.53
CA GLY A 199 -16.51 -10.19 -12.52
C GLY A 199 -16.70 -10.98 -13.80
N ALA A 200 -15.66 -11.67 -14.28
CA ALA A 200 -15.77 -12.56 -15.43
C ALA A 200 -16.79 -13.69 -15.21
N ARG A 201 -16.83 -14.28 -14.01
CA ARG A 201 -17.80 -15.35 -13.67
C ARG A 201 -19.24 -14.85 -13.57
N ILE A 202 -19.44 -13.68 -12.97
CA ILE A 202 -20.77 -13.03 -12.85
C ILE A 202 -21.35 -12.73 -14.23
N LEU A 203 -20.52 -12.29 -15.17
CA LEU A 203 -20.93 -11.94 -16.53
C LEU A 203 -21.09 -13.16 -17.46
N SER A 204 -20.52 -14.31 -17.09
CA SER A 204 -20.64 -15.56 -17.85
C SER A 204 -21.77 -16.48 -17.37
N ALA A 205 -22.44 -16.11 -16.28
CA ALA A 205 -23.59 -16.83 -15.72
C ALA A 205 -24.90 -16.32 -16.33
#